data_AF-A0A348UZU9-F1
#
_entry.id   AF-A0A348UZU9-F1
#
_cell.length_a   1.000
_cell.length_b   1.000
_cell.length_c   1.000
_cell.angle_alpha   90.00
_cell.angle_beta   90.00
_cell.angle_gamma   90.00
#
_symmetry.space_group_name_H-M   'P 1'
#
loop_
_entity.id
_entity.type
_entity.pdbx_description
1 polymer ?
#
loop_
_entity_poly.entity_id
_entity_poly.type
_entity_poly.pdbx_seq_one_letter_code
_entity_poly.pdbx_strand_id
1 'polypeptide(L)'
;MACFLRTRKPVLLYLFLAVCLVVTLSGTTLQPQQISSRHQQVDPFYLKLFEEGLTAFNRGDFEEAFQNLKIAAFGFLDEPDLLGETFVYLTLSAYNLKKAEQVEYYLKEISRFKLSNRITGSRLPKEIKDQFARIQSSFKNGLTG
;
A
#
# COMPACT_ATOMS: atom_id res chain seq x y z
N MET A 1 20.80 -26.81 -80.19
CA MET A 1 20.37 -25.53 -80.79
C MET A 1 19.13 -25.03 -80.08
N ALA A 2 18.98 -23.70 -80.02
CA ALA A 2 18.27 -22.92 -79.01
C ALA A 2 16.72 -22.87 -79.12
N CYS A 3 16.13 -22.00 -78.26
CA CYS A 3 14.78 -21.41 -78.26
C CYS A 3 13.67 -22.18 -77.51
N PHE A 4 12.78 -21.58 -76.70
CA PHE A 4 12.51 -20.17 -76.37
C PHE A 4 11.62 -20.15 -75.12
N LEU A 5 11.90 -19.22 -74.21
CA LEU A 5 11.14 -18.94 -72.99
C LEU A 5 9.70 -18.53 -73.30
N ARG A 6 8.72 -19.05 -72.57
CA ARG A 6 7.37 -18.45 -72.48
C ARG A 6 7.11 -17.92 -71.08
N THR A 7 7.48 -16.66 -70.92
CA THR A 7 7.12 -15.75 -69.83
C THR A 7 5.60 -15.53 -69.76
N ARG A 8 4.98 -15.71 -68.59
CA ARG A 8 3.81 -14.91 -68.17
C ARG A 8 3.83 -14.63 -66.66
N LYS A 9 4.33 -13.42 -66.37
CA LYS A 9 3.89 -12.44 -65.36
C LYS A 9 4.14 -12.79 -63.87
N PRO A 10 5.29 -12.40 -63.31
CA PRO A 10 5.46 -12.19 -61.86
C PRO A 10 4.84 -10.85 -61.39
N VAL A 11 3.98 -10.20 -62.18
CA VAL A 11 3.45 -8.86 -61.87
C VAL A 11 2.47 -8.91 -60.68
N LEU A 12 1.76 -10.03 -60.50
CA LEU A 12 0.81 -10.19 -59.39
C LEU A 12 1.52 -10.33 -58.02
N LEU A 13 2.73 -10.89 -58.02
CA LEU A 13 3.53 -11.10 -56.81
C LEU A 13 4.11 -9.77 -56.29
N TYR A 14 4.57 -8.91 -57.20
CA TYR A 14 5.14 -7.61 -56.83
C TYR A 14 4.08 -6.60 -56.35
N LEU A 15 2.84 -6.71 -56.83
CA LEU A 15 1.75 -5.80 -56.42
C LEU A 15 1.33 -6.07 -54.96
N PHE A 16 1.38 -7.31 -54.51
CA PHE A 16 1.09 -7.68 -53.12
C PHE A 16 2.21 -7.24 -52.16
N LEU A 17 3.47 -7.28 -52.62
CA LEU A 17 4.65 -6.93 -51.82
C LEU A 17 4.82 -5.40 -51.65
N ALA A 18 4.34 -4.61 -52.61
CA ALA A 18 4.34 -3.15 -52.54
C ALA A 18 3.31 -2.58 -51.54
N VAL A 19 2.14 -3.23 -51.38
CA VAL A 19 1.11 -2.76 -50.44
C VAL A 19 1.53 -2.98 -48.98
N CYS A 20 2.29 -4.02 -48.68
CA CYS A 20 2.81 -4.26 -47.33
C CYS A 20 3.92 -3.27 -46.93
N LEU A 21 4.66 -2.71 -47.89
CA LEU A 21 5.76 -1.79 -47.59
C LEU A 21 5.26 -0.38 -47.20
N VAL A 22 4.14 0.08 -47.78
CA VAL A 22 3.61 1.44 -47.53
C VAL A 22 2.90 1.56 -46.17
N VAL A 23 2.43 0.46 -45.57
CA VAL A 23 1.79 0.49 -44.24
C VAL A 23 2.82 0.53 -43.09
N THR A 24 4.10 0.30 -43.37
CA THR A 24 5.16 0.28 -42.33
C THR A 24 5.79 1.64 -42.04
N LEU A 25 5.39 2.71 -42.75
CA LEU A 25 5.90 4.07 -42.54
C LEU A 25 4.99 4.95 -41.68
N SER A 26 3.97 4.38 -41.03
CA SER A 26 3.33 5.04 -39.88
C SER A 26 4.07 4.58 -38.65
N GLY A 27 5.05 5.37 -38.22
CA GLY A 27 5.72 5.23 -36.94
C GLY A 27 4.72 5.43 -35.80
N THR A 28 3.89 4.43 -35.54
CA THR A 28 3.27 4.26 -34.23
C THR A 28 4.38 3.76 -33.32
N THR A 29 5.07 4.70 -32.68
CA THR A 29 5.79 4.38 -31.45
C THR A 29 4.76 3.73 -30.53
N LEU A 30 4.79 2.40 -30.42
CA LEU A 30 4.13 1.67 -29.35
C LEU A 30 4.85 2.13 -28.08
N GLN A 31 4.41 3.26 -27.53
CA GLN A 31 4.83 3.69 -26.21
C GLN A 31 4.50 2.51 -25.29
N PRO A 32 5.49 1.95 -24.58
CA PRO A 32 5.21 1.06 -23.48
C PRO A 32 4.20 1.83 -22.61
N GLN A 33 3.00 1.29 -22.42
CA GLN A 33 2.08 1.82 -21.43
C GLN A 33 2.86 1.80 -20.13
N GLN A 34 3.32 2.98 -19.72
CA GLN A 34 3.85 3.17 -18.39
C GLN A 34 2.69 2.82 -17.47
N ILE A 35 2.78 1.65 -16.84
CA ILE A 35 1.95 1.31 -15.69
C ILE A 35 2.41 2.30 -14.63
N SER A 36 1.84 3.51 -14.70
CA SER A 36 2.04 4.52 -13.69
C SER A 36 1.39 3.93 -12.45
N SER A 37 2.23 3.44 -11.54
CA SER A 37 1.81 3.11 -10.18
C SER A 37 1.21 4.38 -9.62
N ARG A 38 -0.12 4.53 -9.74
CA ARG A 38 -0.85 5.53 -8.97
C ARG A 38 -0.56 5.17 -7.53
N HIS A 39 0.36 5.89 -6.90
CA HIS A 39 0.36 6.00 -5.45
C HIS A 39 -1.03 6.49 -5.11
N GLN A 40 -1.85 5.59 -4.58
CA GLN A 40 -3.22 5.87 -4.27
C GLN A 40 -3.19 6.76 -3.05
N GLN A 41 -3.14 8.07 -3.28
CA GLN A 41 -3.03 9.04 -2.22
C GLN A 41 -4.18 8.82 -1.23
N VAL A 42 -3.82 8.64 0.04
CA VAL A 42 -4.77 8.46 1.13
C VAL A 42 -5.81 9.56 1.11
N ASP A 43 -7.08 9.18 1.26
CA ASP A 43 -8.16 10.14 1.31
C ASP A 43 -7.97 11.10 2.51
N PRO A 44 -8.07 12.42 2.30
CA PRO A 44 -7.92 13.43 3.36
C PRO A 44 -8.81 13.21 4.59
N PHE A 45 -9.96 12.55 4.42
CA PHE A 45 -10.84 12.18 5.53
C PHE A 45 -10.13 11.33 6.58
N TYR A 46 -9.39 10.29 6.17
CA TYR A 46 -8.70 9.41 7.11
C TYR A 46 -7.48 10.07 7.75
N LEU A 47 -6.79 10.94 7.01
CA LEU A 47 -5.70 11.75 7.56
C LEU A 47 -6.21 12.68 8.65
N LYS A 48 -7.34 13.35 8.41
CA LYS A 48 -7.98 14.21 9.41
C LYS A 48 -8.37 13.43 10.66
N LEU A 49 -9.00 12.26 10.52
CA LEU A 49 -9.34 11.41 11.66
C LEU A 49 -8.12 10.94 12.44
N PHE A 50 -7.01 10.65 11.75
CA PHE A 50 -5.76 10.32 12.43
C PHE A 50 -5.25 11.49 13.26
N GLU A 51 -5.20 12.70 12.69
CA GLU A 51 -4.78 13.92 13.42
C GLU A 51 -5.70 14.23 14.61
N GLU A 52 -7.01 14.11 14.45
CA GLU A 52 -8.00 14.28 15.53
C GLU A 52 -7.79 13.23 16.63
N GLY A 53 -7.57 11.97 16.24
CA GLY A 53 -7.24 10.87 17.15
C GLY A 53 -5.95 11.10 17.94
N LEU A 54 -4.88 11.58 17.28
CA LEU A 54 -3.64 11.95 17.96
C LEU A 54 -3.85 13.11 18.94
N THR A 55 -4.65 14.10 18.55
CA THR A 55 -4.93 15.26 19.40
C THR A 55 -5.76 14.85 20.63
N ALA A 56 -6.72 13.94 20.48
CA ALA A 56 -7.45 13.34 21.61
C ALA A 56 -6.52 12.52 22.52
N PHE A 57 -5.65 11.68 21.93
CA PHE A 57 -4.68 10.86 22.65
C PHE A 57 -3.76 11.72 23.53
N ASN A 58 -3.21 12.79 22.96
CA ASN A 58 -2.31 13.70 23.68
C ASN A 58 -3.00 14.45 24.83
N ARG A 59 -4.32 14.58 24.78
CA ARG A 59 -5.13 15.17 25.85
C ARG A 59 -5.58 14.14 26.90
N GLY A 60 -5.27 12.86 26.70
CA GLY A 60 -5.70 11.76 27.56
C GLY A 60 -7.13 11.28 27.32
N ASP A 61 -7.81 11.80 26.29
CA ASP A 61 -9.13 11.29 25.90
C ASP A 61 -8.96 10.05 25.02
N PHE A 62 -8.72 8.93 25.69
CA PHE A 62 -8.41 7.67 25.00
C PHE A 62 -9.63 7.06 24.32
N GLU A 63 -10.86 7.37 24.75
CA GLU A 63 -12.06 6.83 24.10
C GLU A 63 -12.28 7.51 22.74
N GLU A 64 -12.20 8.85 22.69
CA GLU A 64 -12.26 9.58 21.42
C GLU A 64 -11.10 9.21 20.50
N ALA A 65 -9.87 9.16 21.03
CA ALA A 65 -8.70 8.74 20.27
C ALA A 65 -8.91 7.37 19.64
N PHE A 66 -9.39 6.40 20.43
CA PHE A 66 -9.62 5.05 19.97
C PHE A 66 -10.63 4.99 18.81
N GLN A 67 -11.75 5.72 18.89
CA GLN A 67 -12.75 5.69 17.82
C GLN A 67 -12.24 6.33 16.54
N ASN A 68 -11.61 7.50 16.62
CA ASN A 68 -11.10 8.21 15.45
C ASN A 68 -9.99 7.41 14.75
N LEU A 69 -9.04 6.88 15.52
CA LEU A 69 -7.93 6.08 14.98
C LEU A 69 -8.40 4.76 14.36
N LYS A 70 -9.47 4.15 14.91
CA LYS A 70 -10.02 2.91 14.36
C LYS A 70 -10.59 3.11 12.96
N ILE A 71 -11.23 4.27 12.73
CA ILE A 71 -11.73 4.64 11.40
C ILE A 71 -10.56 5.01 10.49
N ALA A 72 -9.59 5.78 10.98
CA ALA A 72 -8.39 6.15 10.21
C ALA A 72 -7.62 4.93 9.70
N ALA A 73 -7.46 3.88 10.53
CA ALA A 73 -6.76 2.66 10.16
C ALA A 73 -7.32 1.98 8.91
N PHE A 74 -8.63 2.08 8.67
CA PHE A 74 -9.25 1.53 7.45
C PHE A 74 -8.72 2.22 6.18
N GLY A 75 -8.49 3.53 6.23
CA GLY A 75 -7.94 4.30 5.12
C GLY A 75 -6.46 4.08 4.86
N PHE A 76 -5.74 3.43 5.78
CA PHE A 76 -4.30 3.23 5.70
C PHE A 76 -3.90 1.80 5.32
N LEU A 77 -4.85 0.94 4.90
CA LEU A 77 -4.55 -0.46 4.57
C LEU A 77 -3.47 -0.63 3.48
N ASP A 78 -3.41 0.30 2.53
CA ASP A 78 -2.40 0.32 1.46
C ASP A 78 -1.15 1.17 1.83
N GLU A 79 -1.15 1.81 3.00
CA GLU A 79 -0.06 2.65 3.51
C GLU A 79 0.52 2.07 4.82
N PRO A 80 1.45 1.11 4.73
CA PRO A 80 1.90 0.32 5.88
C PRO A 80 2.62 1.14 6.95
N ASP A 81 3.24 2.27 6.58
CA ASP A 81 3.88 3.17 7.54
C ASP A 81 2.82 3.84 8.44
N LEU A 82 1.80 4.45 7.83
CA LEU A 82 0.69 5.08 8.57
C LEU A 82 -0.15 4.06 9.35
N LEU A 83 -0.39 2.87 8.78
CA LEU A 83 -1.09 1.80 9.46
C LEU A 83 -0.35 1.33 10.71
N GLY A 84 0.98 1.19 10.62
CA GLY A 84 1.83 0.82 11.74
C GLY A 84 1.74 1.84 12.87
N GLU A 85 1.87 3.13 12.56
CA GLU A 85 1.73 4.20 13.55
C GLU A 85 0.34 4.20 14.21
N THR A 86 -0.72 4.04 13.41
CA THR A 86 -2.11 4.03 13.88
C THR A 86 -2.40 2.85 14.81
N PHE A 87 -1.92 1.65 14.47
CA PHE A 87 -2.08 0.47 15.33
C PHE A 87 -1.33 0.60 16.65
N VAL A 88 -0.18 1.29 16.68
CA VAL A 88 0.50 1.61 17.95
C VAL A 88 -0.41 2.46 18.84
N TYR A 89 -0.94 3.57 18.32
CA TYR A 89 -1.82 4.43 19.12
C TYR A 89 -3.14 3.75 19.52
N LEU A 90 -3.70 2.88 18.67
CA LEU A 90 -4.88 2.06 19.03
C LEU A 90 -4.56 1.09 20.17
N THR A 91 -3.39 0.44 20.13
CA THR A 91 -2.94 -0.45 21.20
C THR A 91 -2.79 0.30 22.51
N LEU A 92 -2.14 1.47 22.50
CA LEU A 92 -1.96 2.31 23.69
C LEU A 92 -3.30 2.83 24.23
N SER A 93 -4.19 3.28 23.35
CA SER A 93 -5.52 3.77 23.75
C SER A 93 -6.33 2.65 24.40
N ALA A 94 -6.40 1.48 23.77
CA ALA A 94 -7.07 0.30 24.32
C ALA A 94 -6.49 -0.12 25.67
N TYR A 95 -5.16 -0.06 25.83
CA TYR A 95 -4.49 -0.38 27.10
C TYR A 95 -4.89 0.60 28.21
N ASN A 96 -4.93 1.90 27.93
CA ASN A 96 -5.37 2.91 28.89
C ASN A 96 -6.84 2.74 29.27
N LEU A 97 -7.68 2.34 28.32
CA LEU A 97 -9.10 2.02 28.53
C LEU A 97 -9.36 0.66 29.19
N LYS A 98 -8.31 -0.10 29.54
CA LYS A 98 -8.40 -1.45 30.11
C LYS A 98 -9.14 -2.47 29.22
N LYS A 99 -9.14 -2.25 27.90
CA LYS A 99 -9.75 -3.14 26.90
C LYS A 99 -8.74 -4.18 26.42
N ALA A 100 -8.40 -5.15 27.27
CA ALA A 100 -7.33 -6.12 27.04
C ALA A 100 -7.47 -6.93 25.74
N GLU A 101 -8.69 -7.35 25.39
CA GLU A 101 -8.97 -8.08 24.14
C GLU A 101 -8.60 -7.25 22.90
N GLN A 102 -8.84 -5.93 22.95
CA GLN A 102 -8.52 -5.04 21.85
C GLN A 102 -7.01 -4.80 21.75
N VAL A 103 -6.31 -4.73 22.88
CA VAL A 103 -4.84 -4.70 22.89
C VAL A 103 -4.28 -5.93 22.18
N GLU A 104 -4.77 -7.12 22.55
CA GLU A 104 -4.33 -8.37 21.91
C GLU A 104 -4.66 -8.39 20.40
N TYR A 105 -5.86 -7.93 20.03
CA TYR A 105 -6.27 -7.82 18.63
C TYR A 105 -5.29 -6.97 17.81
N TYR A 106 -4.95 -5.75 18.25
CA TYR A 106 -4.05 -4.89 17.47
C TYR A 106 -2.61 -5.41 17.45
N LEU A 107 -2.13 -6.05 18.51
CA LEU A 107 -0.83 -6.72 18.49
C LEU A 107 -0.78 -7.87 17.47
N LYS A 108 -1.87 -8.64 17.35
CA LYS A 108 -2.01 -9.67 16.31
C LYS A 108 -2.04 -9.07 14.92
N GLU A 109 -2.79 -7.99 14.70
CA GLU A 109 -2.84 -7.33 13.38
C GLU A 109 -1.48 -6.73 12.99
N ILE A 110 -0.75 -6.09 13.92
CA ILE A 110 0.63 -5.63 13.68
C ILE A 110 1.53 -6.78 13.20
N SER A 111 1.38 -7.95 13.82
CA SER A 111 2.14 -9.15 13.44
C SER A 111 1.70 -9.68 12.07
N ARG A 112 0.39 -9.75 11.82
CA ARG A 112 -0.22 -10.22 10.57
C ARG A 112 0.20 -9.40 9.37
N PHE A 113 0.19 -8.07 9.50
CA PHE A 113 0.61 -7.13 8.47
C PHE A 113 2.14 -6.91 8.42
N LYS A 114 2.91 -7.58 9.28
CA LYS A 114 4.39 -7.49 9.36
C LYS A 114 4.89 -6.05 9.57
N LEU A 115 4.20 -5.28 10.40
CA LEU A 115 4.45 -3.85 10.58
C LEU A 115 5.60 -3.54 11.54
N SER A 116 6.18 -4.52 12.23
CA SER A 116 7.21 -4.31 13.26
C SER A 116 8.41 -3.47 12.78
N ASN A 117 8.89 -3.73 11.56
CA ASN A 117 10.00 -2.97 10.97
C ASN A 117 9.59 -1.53 10.63
N ARG A 118 8.33 -1.34 10.19
CA ARG A 118 7.77 -0.02 9.88
C ARG A 118 7.63 0.81 11.15
N ILE A 119 7.07 0.22 12.21
CA ILE A 119 6.94 0.84 13.52
C ILE A 119 8.32 1.24 14.08
N THR A 120 9.33 0.40 13.93
CA THR A 120 10.69 0.71 14.40
C THR A 120 11.28 1.90 13.65
N GLY A 121 11.16 1.93 12.31
CA GLY A 121 11.64 3.02 11.44
C GLY A 121 10.74 4.27 11.39
N SER A 122 9.56 4.21 12.01
CA SER A 122 8.55 5.27 11.95
C SER A 122 8.98 6.56 12.64
N ARG A 123 8.18 7.61 12.45
CA ARG A 123 8.38 8.92 13.09
C ARG A 123 7.74 9.03 14.48
N LEU A 124 7.21 7.92 15.01
CA LEU A 124 6.62 7.90 16.35
C LEU A 124 7.62 8.45 17.39
N PRO A 125 7.16 9.29 18.33
CA PRO A 125 7.99 9.74 19.43
C PRO A 125 8.59 8.57 20.19
N LYS A 126 9.83 8.72 20.67
CA LYS A 126 10.52 7.67 21.43
C LYS A 126 9.70 7.17 22.62
N GLU A 127 9.09 8.10 23.36
CA GLU A 127 8.16 7.85 24.46
C GLU A 127 7.06 6.84 24.07
N ILE A 128 6.42 7.05 22.92
CA ILE A 128 5.33 6.21 22.40
C ILE A 128 5.84 4.82 22.03
N LYS A 129 7.02 4.73 21.39
CA LYS A 129 7.68 3.45 21.08
C LYS A 129 8.02 2.67 22.35
N ASP A 130 8.53 3.35 23.37
CA ASP A 130 8.91 2.73 24.64
C ASP A 130 7.68 2.22 25.40
N GLN A 131 6.58 3.00 25.45
CA GLN A 131 5.32 2.56 26.04
C GLN A 131 4.74 1.35 25.31
N PHE A 132 4.74 1.37 23.97
CA PHE A 132 4.26 0.27 23.16
C PHE A 132 5.08 -1.01 23.38
N ALA A 133 6.41 -0.90 23.41
CA ALA A 133 7.30 -2.03 23.66
C ALA A 133 7.05 -2.69 25.04
N ARG A 134 6.79 -1.89 26.08
CA ARG A 134 6.42 -2.39 27.41
C ARG A 134 5.14 -3.22 27.35
N ILE A 135 4.09 -2.71 26.70
CA ILE A 135 2.81 -3.43 26.56
C ILE A 135 3.00 -4.72 25.76
N GLN A 136 3.71 -4.66 24.63
CA GLN A 136 3.99 -5.84 23.81
C GLN A 136 4.71 -6.93 24.61
N SER A 137 5.69 -6.57 25.45
CA SER A 137 6.38 -7.52 26.32
C SER A 137 5.47 -8.13 27.39
N SER A 138 4.58 -7.33 27.98
CA SER A 138 3.63 -7.78 29.01
C SER A 138 2.64 -8.81 28.45
N PHE A 139 2.09 -8.56 27.27
CA PHE A 139 1.12 -9.45 26.63
C PHE A 139 1.77 -10.72 26.06
N LYS A 140 3.03 -10.63 25.62
CA LYS A 140 3.80 -11.82 25.20
C LYS A 140 3.97 -12.81 26.36
N ASN A 141 4.27 -12.31 27.56
CA ASN A 141 4.51 -13.16 28.73
C ASN A 141 3.20 -13.77 29.28
N GLY A 142 2.06 -13.08 29.12
CA GLY A 142 0.75 -13.59 29.55
C GLY A 142 0.16 -14.71 28.68
N LEU A 143 0.64 -14.87 27.44
CA LEU A 143 0.21 -15.94 26.52
C LEU A 143 1.01 -17.25 26.69
N THR A 144 2.11 -17.21 27.43
CA THR A 144 3.00 -18.36 27.67
C THR A 144 2.85 -18.96 29.07
N GLY A 145 1.95 -18.41 29.90
CA GLY A 145 1.70 -18.82 31.28
C GLY A 145 0.43 -19.64 31.44
#